data_AF-A0AAU1WQ38-F1
#
_entry.id   AF-A0AAU1WQ38-F1
#
_cell.length_a   1.000
_cell.length_b   1.000
_cell.length_c   1.000
_cell.angle_alpha   90.00
_cell.angle_beta   90.00
_cell.angle_gamma   90.00
#
_symmetry.space_group_name_H-M   'P 1'
#
loop_
_entity.id
_entity.type
_entity.pdbx_description
1 polymer ?
#
loop_
_entity_poly.entity_id
_entity_poly.type
_entity_poly.pdbx_seq_one_letter_code
_entity_poly.pdbx_strand_id
1 'polypeptide(L)'
;MTSPASLSPAQAAARLDEFTVIDVRGPGEYASGHVPGAHNVPLDHMAEALPALKSASARGSLLVVCASGVRSTRAAEILADADIDAATLSGGTSAWENAGHGLDRVTGAKAVWPMERQARLAAGSLVVAGLLLGRRFPAARWLSAGVGSGLVLSAVTDSCAMAAALSKLPHNRAPRTAPDLNETLEALQS
;
A
#
# COMPACT_ATOMS: atom_id res chain seq x y z
N MET A 1 0.43 2.67 26.64
CA MET A 1 0.76 2.39 25.24
C MET A 1 0.26 0.99 24.93
N THR A 2 -1.00 0.90 24.50
CA THR A 2 -1.62 -0.34 24.04
C THR A 2 -1.08 -0.61 22.64
N SER A 3 -0.37 -1.72 22.42
CA SER A 3 0.02 -2.10 21.05
C SER A 3 -1.24 -2.18 20.18
N PRO A 4 -1.21 -1.66 18.94
CA PRO A 4 -2.36 -1.72 18.06
C PRO A 4 -2.77 -3.17 17.86
N ALA A 5 -4.03 -3.49 18.15
CA ALA A 5 -4.55 -4.84 18.01
C ALA A 5 -4.43 -5.29 16.55
N SER A 6 -3.62 -6.32 16.30
CA SER A 6 -3.47 -6.89 14.96
C SER A 6 -4.49 -8.01 14.77
N LEU A 7 -5.39 -7.84 13.80
CA LEU A 7 -6.44 -8.81 13.47
C LEU A 7 -6.00 -9.68 12.30
N SER A 8 -6.26 -10.98 12.37
CA SER A 8 -6.16 -11.86 11.20
C SER A 8 -7.28 -11.56 10.19
N PRO A 9 -7.13 -11.94 8.91
CA PRO A 9 -8.19 -11.79 7.90
C PRO A 9 -9.53 -12.36 8.33
N ALA A 10 -9.54 -13.57 8.93
CA ALA A 10 -10.76 -14.20 9.41
C ALA A 10 -11.44 -13.40 10.54
N GLN A 11 -10.67 -12.86 11.48
CA GLN A 11 -11.20 -12.04 12.57
C GLN A 11 -11.75 -10.70 12.06
N ALA A 12 -11.03 -10.06 11.14
CA ALA A 12 -11.47 -8.80 10.53
C ALA A 12 -12.74 -9.01 9.68
N ALA A 13 -12.82 -10.11 8.92
CA ALA A 13 -13.98 -10.42 8.09
C ALA A 13 -15.26 -10.70 8.89
N ALA A 14 -15.13 -11.32 10.08
CA ALA A 14 -16.27 -11.63 10.93
C ALA A 14 -16.94 -10.40 11.57
N ARG A 15 -16.24 -9.26 11.60
CA ARG A 15 -16.64 -8.04 12.32
C ARG A 15 -16.42 -6.78 11.47
N LEU A 16 -16.37 -6.93 10.14
CA LEU A 16 -15.94 -5.86 9.23
C LEU A 16 -16.86 -4.64 9.33
N ASP A 17 -18.14 -4.87 9.58
CA ASP A 17 -19.19 -3.87 9.79
C ASP A 17 -19.04 -3.07 11.10
N GLU A 18 -18.26 -3.57 12.06
CA GLU A 18 -17.94 -2.84 13.29
C GLU A 18 -16.78 -1.85 13.11
N PHE A 19 -16.05 -1.94 11.98
CA PHE A 19 -14.88 -1.13 11.72
C PHE A 19 -15.11 -0.10 10.62
N THR A 20 -14.58 1.11 10.83
CA THR A 20 -14.29 2.00 9.71
C THR A 20 -12.92 1.61 9.15
N VAL A 21 -12.91 1.03 7.94
CA VAL A 21 -11.69 0.51 7.32
C VAL A 21 -10.97 1.63 6.58
N ILE A 22 -9.69 1.85 6.91
CA ILE A 22 -8.85 2.89 6.31
C ILE A 22 -7.70 2.23 5.54
N ASP A 23 -7.68 2.42 4.23
CA ASP A 23 -6.59 1.97 3.37
C ASP A 23 -5.54 3.06 3.20
N VAL A 24 -4.34 2.82 3.75
CA VAL A 24 -3.24 3.80 3.74
C VAL A 24 -2.29 3.69 2.54
N ARG A 25 -2.67 2.88 1.55
CA ARG A 25 -1.93 2.78 0.28
C ARG A 25 -2.20 3.98 -0.62
N GLY A 26 -1.42 4.07 -1.70
CA GLY A 26 -1.66 5.08 -2.72
C GLY A 26 -2.99 4.85 -3.44
N PRO A 27 -3.62 5.89 -3.99
CA PRO A 27 -4.92 5.80 -4.66
C PRO A 27 -4.97 4.79 -5.83
N GLY A 28 -3.86 4.61 -6.56
CA GLY A 28 -3.78 3.61 -7.62
C GLY A 28 -3.81 2.16 -7.12
N GLU A 29 -3.15 1.89 -5.98
CA GLU A 29 -3.20 0.57 -5.34
C GLU A 29 -4.61 0.27 -4.82
N TYR A 30 -5.21 1.24 -4.12
CA TYR A 30 -6.60 1.15 -3.63
C TYR A 30 -7.57 0.88 -4.78
N ALA A 31 -7.50 1.66 -5.86
CA ALA A 31 -8.41 1.51 -7.00
C ALA A 31 -8.33 0.12 -7.66
N SER A 32 -7.17 -0.53 -7.64
CA SER A 32 -6.94 -1.86 -8.23
C SER A 32 -7.51 -3.03 -7.43
N GLY A 33 -7.80 -2.81 -6.13
CA GLY A 33 -8.32 -3.82 -5.22
C GLY A 33 -8.09 -3.43 -3.77
N HIS A 34 -9.16 -3.26 -3.00
CA HIS A 34 -9.14 -2.92 -1.57
C HIS A 34 -10.16 -3.74 -0.79
N VAL A 35 -10.03 -3.73 0.55
CA VAL A 35 -10.99 -4.38 1.45
C VAL A 35 -12.36 -3.71 1.27
N PRO A 36 -13.48 -4.46 1.20
CA PRO A 36 -14.79 -3.87 0.98
C PRO A 36 -15.14 -2.77 1.99
N GLY A 37 -15.69 -1.67 1.49
CA GLY A 37 -16.05 -0.50 2.30
C GLY A 37 -14.88 0.32 2.85
N ALA A 38 -13.64 0.06 2.41
CA ALA A 38 -12.50 0.85 2.85
C ALA A 38 -12.50 2.28 2.31
N HIS A 39 -12.00 3.22 3.10
CA HIS A 39 -11.75 4.60 2.72
C HIS A 39 -10.26 4.80 2.44
N ASN A 40 -9.90 5.43 1.33
CA ASN A 40 -8.48 5.64 0.99
C ASN A 40 -7.94 6.92 1.64
N VAL A 41 -7.02 6.76 2.60
CA VAL A 41 -6.29 7.86 3.23
C VAL A 41 -4.79 7.54 3.17
N PRO A 42 -4.08 7.93 2.09
CA PRO A 42 -2.68 7.55 1.92
C PRO A 42 -1.81 7.96 3.11
N LEU A 43 -0.82 7.13 3.46
CA LEU A 43 0.06 7.36 4.62
C LEU A 43 0.66 8.78 4.66
N ASP A 44 1.03 9.33 3.51
CA ASP A 44 1.64 10.65 3.37
C ASP A 44 0.68 11.80 3.75
N HIS A 45 -0.63 11.56 3.75
CA HIS A 45 -1.68 12.51 4.10
C HIS A 45 -2.31 12.24 5.47
N MET A 46 -1.81 11.28 6.24
CA MET A 46 -2.39 10.90 7.54
C MET A 46 -2.47 12.07 8.52
N ALA A 47 -1.44 12.93 8.57
CA ALA A 47 -1.41 14.08 9.46
C ALA A 47 -2.53 15.09 9.15
N GLU A 48 -2.82 15.31 7.87
CA GLU A 48 -3.90 16.18 7.40
C GLU A 48 -5.28 15.56 7.69
N ALA A 49 -5.36 14.23 7.65
CA ALA A 49 -6.58 13.46 7.86
C ALA A 49 -6.96 13.25 9.33
N LEU A 50 -6.07 13.56 10.29
CA LEU A 50 -6.30 13.32 11.73
C LEU A 50 -7.65 13.85 12.25
N PRO A 51 -8.12 15.07 11.91
CA PRO A 51 -9.42 15.56 12.37
C PRO A 51 -10.58 14.68 11.90
N ALA A 52 -10.56 14.23 10.64
CA ALA A 52 -11.59 13.36 10.08
C ALA A 52 -11.54 11.96 10.69
N LEU A 53 -10.33 11.40 10.87
CA LEU A 53 -10.11 10.10 11.49
C LEU A 53 -10.53 10.08 12.95
N LYS A 54 -10.36 11.19 13.68
CA LYS A 54 -10.83 11.34 15.05
C LYS A 54 -12.36 11.36 15.14
N SER A 55 -13.02 12.01 14.20
CA SER A 55 -14.48 11.97 14.08
C SER A 55 -14.99 10.56 13.78
N ALA A 56 -14.32 9.84 12.88
CA ALA A 56 -14.65 8.46 12.54
C ALA A 56 -14.42 7.50 13.72
N SER A 57 -13.31 7.66 14.45
CA SER A 57 -12.99 6.82 15.62
C SER A 57 -13.98 7.00 16.78
N ALA A 58 -14.65 8.15 16.85
CA ALA A 58 -15.72 8.39 17.82
C ALA A 58 -17.01 7.62 17.51
N ARG A 59 -17.20 7.18 16.27
CA ARG A 59 -18.39 6.44 15.81
C ARG A 59 -18.18 4.93 15.72
N GLY A 60 -16.93 4.48 15.59
CA GLY A 60 -16.59 3.07 15.51
C GLY A 60 -15.09 2.84 15.59
N SER A 61 -14.66 1.59 15.75
CA SER A 61 -13.24 1.27 15.78
C SER A 61 -12.62 1.44 14.39
N LEU A 62 -11.39 1.96 14.33
CA LEU A 62 -10.66 2.05 13.06
C LEU A 62 -9.93 0.75 12.76
N LEU A 63 -9.99 0.29 11.52
CA LEU A 63 -9.14 -0.80 11.01
C LEU A 63 -8.26 -0.26 9.89
N VAL A 64 -6.95 -0.17 10.15
CA VAL A 64 -5.99 0.38 9.20
C VAL A 64 -5.33 -0.73 8.41
N VAL A 65 -5.34 -0.61 7.09
CA VAL A 65 -4.90 -1.64 6.15
C VAL A 65 -3.90 -1.07 5.16
N CYS A 66 -2.89 -1.87 4.84
CA CYS A 66 -2.04 -1.62 3.68
C CYS A 66 -1.78 -2.94 2.92
N ALA A 67 -0.81 -2.97 2.02
CA ALA A 67 -0.57 -4.15 1.18
C ALA A 67 -0.11 -5.39 2.00
N SER A 68 0.81 -5.20 2.95
CA SER A 68 1.49 -6.29 3.68
C SER A 68 1.51 -6.14 5.20
N GLY A 69 1.07 -5.00 5.75
CA GLY A 69 1.10 -4.69 7.19
C GLY A 69 2.07 -3.57 7.58
N VAL A 70 3.16 -3.34 6.83
CA VAL A 70 4.23 -2.41 7.21
C VAL A 70 3.76 -0.94 7.30
N ARG A 71 3.07 -0.45 6.27
CA ARG A 71 2.57 0.95 6.24
C ARG A 71 1.43 1.18 7.23
N SER A 72 0.58 0.17 7.45
CA SER A 72 -0.53 0.25 8.40
C SER A 72 -0.05 0.28 9.85
N THR A 73 1.05 -0.40 10.20
CA THR A 73 1.67 -0.27 11.53
C THR A 73 2.13 1.16 11.79
N ARG A 74 2.83 1.77 10.82
CA ARG A 74 3.27 3.17 10.93
C ARG A 74 2.09 4.15 11.01
N ALA A 75 1.03 3.91 10.25
CA ALA A 75 -0.19 4.70 10.34
C ALA A 75 -0.86 4.57 11.73
N ALA A 76 -0.90 3.37 12.30
CA ALA A 76 -1.44 3.14 13.63
C ALA A 76 -0.60 3.83 14.73
N GLU A 77 0.72 3.93 14.57
CA GLU A 77 1.57 4.72 15.47
C GLU A 77 1.22 6.22 15.41
N ILE A 78 1.05 6.78 14.20
CA ILE A 78 0.63 8.18 14.01
C ILE A 78 -0.74 8.44 14.66
N LEU A 79 -1.67 7.48 14.57
CA LEU A 79 -2.98 7.57 15.20
C LEU A 79 -2.89 7.48 16.73
N ALA A 80 -2.07 6.58 17.26
CA ALA A 80 -1.86 6.44 18.70
C ALA A 80 -1.25 7.71 19.31
N ASP A 81 -0.32 8.37 18.61
CA ASP A 81 0.24 9.67 19.03
C ASP A 81 -0.82 10.79 19.08
N ALA A 82 -1.91 10.63 18.32
CA ALA A 82 -3.06 11.53 18.31
C ALA A 82 -4.21 11.08 19.24
N ASP A 83 -3.98 10.08 20.09
CA ASP A 83 -4.96 9.48 21.01
C ASP A 83 -6.15 8.84 20.27
N ILE A 84 -5.87 8.19 19.14
CA ILE A 84 -6.84 7.47 18.32
C ILE A 84 -6.47 5.99 18.28
N ASP A 85 -7.33 5.14 18.85
CA ASP A 85 -7.15 3.69 18.81
C ASP A 85 -7.49 3.13 17.42
N ALA A 86 -6.58 2.32 16.90
CA ALA A 86 -6.74 1.65 15.61
C ALA A 86 -6.20 0.21 15.65
N ALA A 87 -6.97 -0.71 15.08
CA ALA A 87 -6.54 -2.06 14.78
C ALA A 87 -5.80 -2.09 13.43
N THR A 88 -4.94 -3.09 13.23
CA THR A 88 -4.28 -3.33 11.93
C THR A 88 -4.64 -4.69 11.37
N LEU A 89 -4.66 -4.82 10.05
CA LEU A 89 -4.86 -6.11 9.40
C LEU A 89 -3.51 -6.83 9.20
N SER A 90 -3.36 -7.99 9.84
CA SER A 90 -2.16 -8.81 9.71
C SER A 90 -2.00 -9.31 8.28
N GLY A 91 -0.81 -9.07 7.69
CA GLY A 91 -0.50 -9.41 6.30
C GLY A 91 -1.21 -8.53 5.25
N GLY A 92 -1.99 -7.54 5.68
CA GLY A 92 -2.63 -6.55 4.82
C GLY A 92 -3.62 -7.11 3.80
N THR A 93 -3.90 -6.32 2.76
CA THR A 93 -4.81 -6.70 1.66
C THR A 93 -4.35 -7.97 0.94
N SER A 94 -3.05 -8.25 0.87
CA SER A 94 -2.54 -9.48 0.29
C SER A 94 -2.99 -10.72 1.08
N ALA A 95 -2.92 -10.69 2.42
CA ALA A 95 -3.40 -11.80 3.24
C ALA A 95 -4.92 -11.94 3.20
N TRP A 96 -5.65 -10.82 3.09
CA TRP A 96 -7.10 -10.82 2.89
C TRP A 96 -7.51 -11.55 1.61
N GLU A 97 -6.90 -11.21 0.48
CA GLU A 97 -7.16 -11.85 -0.81
C GLU A 97 -6.75 -13.33 -0.80
N ASN A 98 -5.58 -13.65 -0.23
CA ASN A 98 -5.09 -15.03 -0.11
C ASN A 98 -5.98 -15.92 0.78
N ALA A 99 -6.68 -15.32 1.75
CA ALA A 99 -7.67 -16.01 2.57
C ALA A 99 -9.00 -16.24 1.84
N GLY A 100 -9.12 -15.81 0.57
CA GLY A 100 -10.30 -16.00 -0.27
C GLY A 100 -11.39 -14.95 -0.08
N HIS A 101 -11.11 -13.86 0.64
CA HIS A 101 -12.06 -12.77 0.81
C HIS A 101 -12.11 -11.89 -0.44
N GLY A 102 -13.30 -11.37 -0.76
CA GLY A 102 -13.49 -10.49 -1.91
C GLY A 102 -12.79 -9.14 -1.73
N LEU A 103 -12.37 -8.55 -2.85
CA LEU A 103 -11.86 -7.19 -2.93
C LEU A 103 -12.81 -6.33 -3.76
N ASP A 104 -13.06 -5.11 -3.28
CA ASP A 104 -13.73 -4.09 -4.07
C ASP A 104 -12.73 -3.39 -4.99
N ARG A 105 -13.21 -3.01 -6.16
CA ARG A 105 -12.42 -2.34 -7.19
C ARG A 105 -13.19 -1.14 -7.71
N VAL A 106 -12.49 -0.03 -7.92
CA VAL A 106 -13.09 1.16 -8.51
C VAL A 106 -13.41 0.87 -9.98
N THR A 107 -14.65 1.13 -10.40
CA THR A 107 -15.08 0.92 -11.79
C THR A 107 -14.27 1.80 -12.76
N GLY A 108 -13.77 1.19 -13.83
CA GLY A 108 -12.89 1.86 -14.79
C GLY A 108 -11.42 1.97 -14.34
N ALA A 109 -11.04 1.40 -13.20
CA ALA A 109 -9.63 1.25 -12.85
C ALA A 109 -8.91 0.42 -13.92
N LYS A 110 -7.94 1.03 -14.61
CA LYS A 110 -6.99 0.26 -15.42
C LYS A 110 -6.27 -0.70 -14.48
N ALA A 111 -6.07 -1.95 -14.91
CA ALA A 111 -5.27 -2.92 -14.16
C ALA A 111 -3.88 -2.32 -13.88
N VAL A 112 -3.70 -1.82 -12.67
CA VAL A 112 -2.39 -1.36 -12.18
C VAL A 112 -1.57 -2.63 -12.05
N TRP A 113 -0.51 -2.75 -12.85
CA TRP A 113 0.36 -3.90 -12.75
C TRP A 113 0.92 -3.97 -11.33
N PRO A 114 0.86 -5.13 -10.66
CA PRO A 114 1.46 -5.29 -9.33
C PRO A 114 2.90 -4.78 -9.38
N MET A 115 3.30 -3.98 -8.38
CA MET A 115 4.63 -3.35 -8.36
C MET A 115 5.75 -4.38 -8.51
N GLU A 116 5.52 -5.60 -8.05
CA GLU A 116 6.42 -6.74 -8.21
C GLU A 116 6.65 -7.12 -9.69
N ARG A 117 5.61 -7.10 -10.53
CA ARG A 117 5.76 -7.33 -11.98
C ARG A 117 6.50 -6.20 -12.65
N GLN A 118 6.26 -4.96 -12.25
CA GLN A 118 6.96 -3.78 -12.80
C GLN A 118 8.45 -3.82 -12.44
N ALA A 119 8.78 -4.13 -11.18
CA ALA A 119 10.14 -4.28 -10.71
C ALA A 119 10.89 -5.38 -11.46
N ARG A 120 10.30 -6.57 -11.61
CA ARG A 120 10.89 -7.69 -12.36
C ARG A 120 11.18 -7.32 -13.81
N LEU A 121 10.25 -6.63 -14.48
CA LEU A 121 10.44 -6.17 -15.86
C LEU A 121 11.52 -5.11 -15.98
N ALA A 122 11.51 -4.10 -15.12
CA ALA A 122 12.48 -3.01 -15.17
C ALA A 122 13.90 -3.52 -14.89
N ALA A 123 14.08 -4.26 -13.80
CA ALA A 123 15.38 -4.81 -13.42
C ALA A 123 15.88 -5.82 -14.47
N GLY A 124 15.02 -6.73 -14.93
CA GLY A 124 15.36 -7.69 -15.98
C GLY A 124 15.77 -7.00 -17.29
N SER A 125 15.03 -5.97 -17.72
CA SER A 125 15.33 -5.23 -18.94
C SER A 125 16.68 -4.50 -18.84
N LEU A 126 16.98 -3.88 -17.69
CA LEU A 126 18.28 -3.22 -17.46
C LEU A 126 19.45 -4.20 -17.47
N VAL A 127 19.29 -5.39 -16.86
CA VAL A 127 20.32 -6.42 -16.88
C VAL A 127 20.58 -6.91 -18.30
N VAL A 128 19.53 -7.23 -19.07
CA VAL A 128 19.64 -7.66 -20.47
C VAL A 128 20.28 -6.58 -21.32
N ALA A 129 19.84 -5.32 -21.19
CA ALA A 129 20.41 -4.19 -21.91
C ALA A 129 21.90 -3.99 -21.58
N GLY A 130 22.29 -4.03 -20.30
CA GLY A 130 23.68 -3.92 -19.88
C GLY A 130 24.59 -5.04 -20.42
N LEU A 131 24.08 -6.29 -20.49
CA LEU A 131 24.81 -7.41 -21.08
C LEU A 131 24.95 -7.29 -22.60
N LEU A 132 23.89 -6.84 -23.30
CA LEU A 132 23.90 -6.61 -24.75
C LEU A 132 24.85 -5.47 -25.13
N LEU A 133 24.73 -4.31 -24.47
CA LEU A 133 25.66 -3.18 -24.66
C LEU A 133 27.09 -3.57 -24.26
N GLY A 134 27.23 -4.43 -23.25
CA GLY A 134 28.48 -5.01 -22.78
C GLY A 134 29.30 -5.73 -23.86
N ARG A 135 28.67 -6.17 -24.96
CA ARG A 135 29.39 -6.73 -26.12
C ARG A 135 30.21 -5.68 -26.87
N ARG A 136 29.74 -4.43 -26.90
CA ARG A 136 30.41 -3.32 -27.60
C ARG A 136 31.18 -2.40 -26.66
N PHE A 137 30.72 -2.26 -25.42
CA PHE A 137 31.28 -1.41 -24.37
C PHE A 137 31.43 -2.24 -23.08
N PRO A 138 32.61 -2.83 -22.80
CA PRO A 138 32.79 -3.74 -21.66
C PRO A 138 32.37 -3.14 -20.31
N ALA A 139 32.50 -1.82 -20.15
CA ALA A 139 32.08 -1.09 -18.96
C ALA A 139 30.56 -1.16 -18.69
N ALA A 140 29.72 -1.37 -19.70
CA ALA A 140 28.27 -1.49 -19.54
C ALA A 140 27.85 -2.73 -18.70
N ARG A 141 28.74 -3.72 -18.54
CA ARG A 141 28.50 -4.88 -17.67
C ARG A 141 28.42 -4.50 -16.18
N TRP A 142 29.02 -3.37 -15.79
CA TRP A 142 28.90 -2.85 -14.43
C TRP A 142 27.47 -2.43 -14.08
N LEU A 143 26.67 -2.02 -15.07
CA LEU A 143 25.24 -1.75 -14.87
C LEU A 143 24.50 -3.03 -14.44
N SER A 144 24.70 -4.14 -15.18
CA SER A 144 24.10 -5.43 -14.85
C SER A 144 24.57 -5.96 -13.49
N ALA A 145 25.87 -5.83 -13.19
CA ALA A 145 26.43 -6.21 -11.89
C ALA A 145 25.83 -5.38 -10.75
N GLY A 146 25.70 -4.06 -10.93
CA GLY A 146 25.10 -3.16 -9.95
C GLY A 146 23.64 -3.48 -9.66
N VAL A 147 22.83 -3.69 -10.71
CA VAL A 147 21.41 -4.07 -10.56
C VAL A 147 21.27 -5.42 -9.87
N GLY A 148 22.04 -6.43 -10.27
CA GLY A 148 22.00 -7.76 -9.66
C GLY A 148 22.38 -7.74 -8.17
N SER A 149 23.49 -7.08 -7.82
CA SER A 149 23.92 -6.92 -6.42
C SER A 149 22.90 -6.15 -5.58
N GLY A 150 22.27 -5.11 -6.15
CA GLY A 150 21.22 -4.36 -5.47
C GLY A 150 19.97 -5.20 -5.17
N LEU A 151 19.56 -6.08 -6.08
CA LEU A 151 18.44 -7.01 -5.84
C LEU A 151 18.75 -8.02 -4.73
N VAL A 152 19.95 -8.58 -4.72
CA VAL A 152 20.39 -9.51 -3.65
C VAL A 152 20.41 -8.80 -2.29
N LEU A 153 20.99 -7.59 -2.23
CA LEU A 153 21.01 -6.80 -1.00
C LEU A 153 19.59 -6.45 -0.53
N SER A 154 18.70 -6.07 -1.46
CA SER A 154 17.30 -5.76 -1.14
C SER A 154 16.56 -6.98 -0.60
N ALA A 155 16.80 -8.16 -1.16
CA ALA A 155 16.19 -9.41 -0.70
C ALA A 155 16.70 -9.81 0.71
N VAL A 156 17.97 -9.54 1.02
CA VAL A 156 18.55 -9.83 2.34
C VAL A 156 18.09 -8.84 3.41
N THR A 157 17.74 -7.62 3.03
CA THR A 157 17.42 -6.52 3.97
C THR A 157 15.93 -6.22 4.15
N ASP A 158 15.05 -6.92 3.42
CA ASP A 158 13.60 -6.64 3.36
C ASP A 158 13.29 -5.13 3.11
N SER A 159 14.18 -4.46 2.38
CA SER A 159 14.10 -3.02 2.13
C SER A 159 13.08 -2.71 1.04
N CYS A 160 12.06 -1.92 1.37
CA CYS A 160 11.02 -1.46 0.43
C CYS A 160 11.45 -0.27 -0.45
N ALA A 161 12.75 0.03 -0.58
CA ALA A 161 13.24 1.21 -1.29
C ALA A 161 12.81 1.25 -2.78
N MET A 162 12.78 0.09 -3.44
CA MET A 162 12.32 0.00 -4.83
C MET A 162 10.81 0.23 -4.96
N ALA A 163 10.00 -0.22 -4.00
CA ALA A 163 8.56 0.05 -3.99
C ALA A 163 8.30 1.55 -3.82
N ALA A 164 9.04 2.24 -2.93
CA ALA A 164 8.94 3.69 -2.77
C ALA A 164 9.35 4.49 -4.03
N ALA A 165 10.31 3.97 -4.83
CA ALA A 165 10.71 4.60 -6.09
C ALA A 165 9.67 4.37 -7.20
N LEU A 166 9.13 3.16 -7.30
CA LEU A 166 8.15 2.78 -8.32
C LEU A 166 6.77 3.41 -8.08
N SER A 167 6.39 3.69 -6.82
CA SER A 167 5.09 4.31 -6.50
C SER A 167 4.92 5.71 -7.10
N LYS A 168 6.04 6.39 -7.41
CA LYS A 168 6.09 7.73 -8.02
C LYS A 168 5.87 7.72 -9.53
N LEU A 169 5.79 6.56 -10.17
CA LEU A 169 5.61 6.46 -11.62
C LEU A 169 4.19 6.84 -12.04
N PRO A 170 4.02 7.46 -13.23
CA PRO A 170 2.72 7.96 -13.70
C PRO A 170 1.65 6.87 -13.89
N HIS A 171 2.06 5.61 -14.02
CA HIS A 171 1.16 4.45 -14.15
C HIS A 171 0.51 4.03 -12.81
N ASN A 172 0.97 4.58 -11.69
CA ASN A 172 0.44 4.28 -10.35
C ASN A 172 -0.56 5.33 -9.86
N ARG A 173 -0.94 6.29 -10.72
CA ARG A 173 -1.94 7.32 -10.41
C ARG A 173 -3.34 6.70 -10.39
N ALA A 174 -4.18 7.15 -9.44
CA ALA A 174 -5.57 6.74 -9.41
C ALA A 174 -6.30 7.10 -10.71
N PRO A 175 -7.30 6.30 -11.10
CA PRO A 175 -8.30 6.71 -12.08
C PRO A 175 -8.99 8.00 -11.61
N ARG A 176 -9.41 8.86 -12.54
CA ARG A 176 -10.21 10.06 -12.22
C ARG A 176 -11.56 9.75 -11.56
N THR A 177 -12.00 8.50 -11.60
CA THR A 177 -13.24 8.00 -11.00
C THR A 177 -13.06 7.48 -9.57
N ALA A 178 -11.82 7.39 -9.07
CA ALA A 178 -11.61 7.08 -7.67
C ALA A 178 -11.96 8.31 -6.81
N PRO A 179 -12.59 8.12 -5.63
CA PRO A 179 -12.88 9.21 -4.71
C PRO A 179 -11.62 10.00 -4.41
N ASP A 180 -11.73 11.33 -4.41
CA ASP A 180 -10.60 12.16 -4.01
C ASP A 180 -10.42 12.16 -2.48
N LEU A 181 -9.29 12.69 -2.01
CA LEU A 181 -8.99 12.74 -0.58
C LEU A 181 -10.02 13.59 0.17
N ASN A 182 -10.46 14.72 -0.38
CA ASN A 182 -11.40 15.61 0.29
C ASN A 182 -12.79 14.97 0.42
N GLU A 183 -13.29 14.34 -0.64
CA GLU A 183 -14.54 13.56 -0.64
C GLU A 183 -14.47 12.46 0.43
N THR A 184 -13.31 11.80 0.56
CA THR A 184 -13.08 10.78 1.57
C THR A 184 -13.09 11.36 2.98
N LEU A 185 -12.45 12.51 3.20
CA LEU A 185 -12.42 13.18 4.51
C LEU A 185 -13.80 13.70 4.92
N GLU A 186 -14.58 14.24 3.98
CA GLU A 186 -15.95 14.66 4.21
C GLU A 186 -16.83 13.47 4.62
N ALA A 187 -16.72 12.33 3.92
CA ALA A 187 -17.45 11.11 4.27
C ALA A 187 -17.07 10.57 5.66
N LEU A 188 -15.81 10.72 6.08
CA LEU A 188 -15.36 10.34 7.43
C LEU A 188 -15.85 11.32 8.52
N GLN A 189 -16.22 12.54 8.15
CA GLN A 189 -16.71 13.56 9.08
C GLN A 189 -18.23 13.56 9.23
N SER A 190 -18.99 13.11 8.24
CA SER A 190 -20.45 12.91 8.30
C SER A 190 -20.84 11.73 9.21
#